data_AF-A0A535ALG2-F1
#
_entry.id   AF-A0A535ALG2-F1
#
_cell.length_a   1.000
_cell.length_b   1.000
_cell.length_c   1.000
_cell.angle_alpha   90.00
_cell.angle_beta   90.00
_cell.angle_gamma   90.00
#
_symmetry.space_group_name_H-M   'P 1'
#
loop_
_entity.id
_entity.type
_entity.pdbx_description
1 polymer ?
#
loop_
_entity_poly.entity_id
_entity_poly.type
_entity_poly.pdbx_seq_one_letter_code
_entity_poly.pdbx_strand_id
1 'polypeptide(L)'
;MALIRAEHHGAVVKWNDEIAGRQFDVTVRFDAARYHYLVVIECKNYTTRAVTAEEVDALVTKARDVNANKAIIVSTSGFQRGAVEVARRQGIDLVTVAEEEAASPAYITDQTTPVLYIGNVRLDVLGGDPLVFSDDPPHQHYQMRHTLLRGRDESMTVERLADILTREDRVPSLKRTAFSKEWVFPEPVLATGEALEHGDVRVTRVSFDCEVHDARIMDRDCHLDPHVLARMSLVYRLRNVVTGEDWTFDGALRFDTVLRPGHFYVQPGNGFSYYCHAVDQGQATIFLVESYQHGNLLRAQLRQSVDE
;
A
#
# COMPACT_ATOMS: atom_id res chain seq x y z
N MET A 1 7.49 -9.55 -2.93
CA MET A 1 7.20 -11.00 -2.89
C MET A 1 8.16 -11.86 -3.72
N ALA A 2 8.58 -11.48 -4.93
CA ALA A 2 9.63 -12.20 -5.67
C ALA A 2 11.03 -12.07 -5.02
N LEU A 3 11.38 -10.86 -4.59
CA LEU A 3 12.64 -10.52 -3.90
C LEU A 3 12.82 -11.24 -2.54
N ILE A 4 11.69 -11.45 -1.89
CA ILE A 4 11.50 -12.13 -0.61
C ILE A 4 11.94 -13.60 -0.70
N ARG A 5 11.52 -14.32 -1.76
CA ARG A 5 11.99 -15.69 -2.03
C ARG A 5 13.50 -15.77 -2.32
N ALA A 6 14.13 -14.71 -2.82
CA ALA A 6 15.57 -14.72 -3.04
C ALA A 6 16.34 -14.72 -1.72
N GLU A 7 15.87 -13.99 -0.70
CA GLU A 7 16.50 -13.98 0.63
C GLU A 7 16.43 -15.35 1.32
N HIS A 8 15.31 -16.07 1.16
CA HIS A 8 15.16 -17.43 1.67
C HIS A 8 16.17 -18.44 1.09
N HIS A 9 16.82 -18.13 -0.02
CA HIS A 9 17.90 -18.94 -0.60
C HIS A 9 19.31 -18.39 -0.31
N GLY A 10 19.44 -17.51 0.68
CA GLY A 10 20.73 -16.94 1.11
C GLY A 10 21.14 -15.67 0.35
N ALA A 11 20.23 -15.05 -0.39
CA ALA A 11 20.48 -13.71 -0.94
C ALA A 11 20.33 -12.63 0.13
N VAL A 12 21.03 -11.52 -0.04
CA VAL A 12 20.87 -10.28 0.73
C VAL A 12 20.13 -9.29 -0.15
N VAL A 13 18.93 -8.88 0.24
CA VAL A 13 18.19 -7.81 -0.42
C VAL A 13 18.37 -6.50 0.35
N LYS A 14 18.63 -5.41 -0.37
CA LYS A 14 18.65 -4.06 0.20
C LYS A 14 17.74 -3.14 -0.60
N TRP A 15 16.93 -2.38 0.12
CA TRP A 15 16.08 -1.32 -0.41
C TRP A 15 16.80 0.02 -0.33
N ASN A 16 16.63 0.87 -1.34
CA ASN A 16 17.25 2.19 -1.44
C ASN A 16 18.78 2.14 -1.24
N ASP A 17 19.45 1.20 -1.92
CA ASP A 17 20.89 0.96 -1.74
C ASP A 17 21.71 1.91 -2.63
N GLU A 18 22.80 2.42 -2.07
CA GLU A 18 23.76 3.26 -2.80
C GLU A 18 25.06 2.48 -3.01
N ILE A 19 25.48 2.35 -4.27
CA ILE A 19 26.73 1.68 -4.65
C ILE A 19 27.53 2.65 -5.52
N ALA A 20 28.71 3.04 -5.04
CA ALA A 20 29.62 3.93 -5.77
C ALA A 20 28.96 5.23 -6.28
N GLY A 21 28.11 5.86 -5.46
CA GLY A 21 27.41 7.10 -5.81
C GLY A 21 26.21 6.92 -6.74
N ARG A 22 25.80 5.67 -7.04
CA ARG A 22 24.58 5.36 -7.79
C ARG A 22 23.53 4.78 -6.85
N GLN A 23 22.33 5.37 -6.88
CA GLN A 23 21.17 4.88 -6.14
C GLN A 23 20.38 3.87 -6.98
N PHE A 24 19.95 2.79 -6.31
CA PHE A 24 19.05 1.76 -6.82
C PHE A 24 17.90 1.52 -5.84
N ASP A 25 16.70 1.30 -6.37
CA ASP A 25 15.52 1.05 -5.54
C ASP A 25 15.66 -0.27 -4.78
N VAL A 26 16.16 -1.32 -5.46
CA VAL A 26 16.46 -2.61 -4.83
C VAL A 26 17.74 -3.20 -5.40
N THR A 27 18.52 -3.83 -4.53
CA THR A 27 19.65 -4.67 -4.93
C THR A 27 19.53 -6.05 -4.30
N VAL A 28 19.94 -7.08 -5.04
CA VAL A 28 19.97 -8.47 -4.59
C VAL A 28 21.39 -8.98 -4.75
N ARG A 29 21.97 -9.50 -3.67
CA ARG A 29 23.31 -10.09 -3.68
C ARG A 29 23.25 -11.53 -3.25
N PHE A 30 23.86 -12.43 -4.00
CA PHE A 30 23.88 -13.84 -3.62
C PHE A 30 25.12 -14.54 -4.18
N ASP A 31 25.47 -15.66 -3.56
CA ASP A 31 26.57 -16.49 -3.98
C ASP A 31 26.05 -17.71 -4.73
N ALA A 32 26.55 -17.93 -5.94
CA ALA A 32 26.24 -19.12 -6.72
C ALA A 32 27.49 -19.63 -7.43
N ALA A 33 27.72 -20.95 -7.41
CA ALA A 33 28.86 -21.58 -8.07
C ALA A 33 30.23 -20.93 -7.75
N ARG A 34 30.43 -20.43 -6.52
CA ARG A 34 31.63 -19.69 -6.02
C ARG A 34 31.81 -18.27 -6.56
N TYR A 35 30.81 -17.69 -7.21
CA TYR A 35 30.80 -16.30 -7.66
C TYR A 35 29.80 -15.48 -6.86
N HIS A 36 30.14 -14.21 -6.68
CA HIS A 36 29.26 -13.20 -6.10
C HIS A 36 28.45 -12.55 -7.22
N TYR A 37 27.12 -12.58 -7.09
CA TYR A 37 26.22 -11.95 -8.03
C TYR A 37 25.60 -10.69 -7.43
N LEU A 38 25.48 -9.67 -8.26
CA LEU A 38 24.73 -8.44 -7.98
C LEU A 38 23.64 -8.26 -9.03
N VAL A 39 22.39 -8.23 -8.58
CA VAL A 39 21.23 -7.82 -9.37
C VAL A 39 20.79 -6.45 -8.90
N VAL A 40 20.62 -5.52 -9.83
CA VAL A 40 20.08 -4.17 -9.54
C VAL A 40 18.70 -4.02 -10.16
N ILE A 41 17.78 -3.42 -9.40
CA ILE A 41 16.38 -3.29 -9.81
C ILE A 41 15.93 -1.84 -9.61
N GLU A 42 15.23 -1.33 -10.62
CA GLU A 42 14.51 -0.06 -10.57
C GLU A 42 13.01 -0.32 -10.67
N CYS A 43 12.23 0.35 -9.83
CA CYS A 43 10.78 0.30 -9.81
C CYS A 43 10.23 1.60 -10.40
N LYS A 44 9.24 1.48 -11.31
CA LYS A 44 8.57 2.61 -11.95
C LYS A 44 7.07 2.47 -11.76
N ASN A 45 6.52 3.32 -10.89
CA ASN A 45 5.09 3.37 -10.64
C ASN A 45 4.50 4.64 -11.26
N TYR A 46 4.19 4.59 -12.55
CA TYR A 46 3.55 5.69 -13.26
C TYR A 46 2.06 5.41 -13.44
N THR A 47 1.23 6.43 -13.31
CA THR A 47 -0.24 6.26 -13.46
C THR A 47 -0.69 6.39 -14.91
N THR A 48 0.00 7.21 -15.72
CA THR A 48 -0.51 7.64 -17.03
C THR A 48 0.42 7.36 -18.21
N ARG A 49 1.69 7.00 -17.96
CA ARG A 49 2.69 6.79 -19.02
C ARG A 49 3.48 5.50 -18.83
N ALA A 50 3.85 4.89 -19.95
CA ALA A 50 4.79 3.77 -19.99
C ALA A 50 6.24 4.24 -19.79
N VAL A 51 7.10 3.32 -19.37
CA VAL A 51 8.55 3.53 -19.24
C VAL A 51 9.19 3.74 -20.62
N THR A 52 10.07 4.74 -20.72
CA THR A 52 10.69 5.18 -21.97
C THR A 52 12.03 4.47 -22.23
N ALA A 53 12.54 4.59 -23.46
CA ALA A 53 13.86 4.07 -23.82
C ALA A 53 15.00 4.72 -23.03
N GLU A 54 14.90 6.03 -22.78
CA GLU A 54 15.88 6.80 -21.99
C GLU A 54 16.01 6.26 -20.56
N GLU A 55 14.88 5.89 -19.95
CA GLU A 55 14.87 5.32 -18.59
C GLU A 55 15.56 3.94 -18.56
N VAL A 56 15.43 3.15 -19.62
CA VAL A 56 16.17 1.88 -19.76
C VAL A 56 17.67 2.13 -19.95
N ASP A 57 18.05 3.04 -20.85
CA ASP A 57 19.47 3.37 -21.10
C ASP A 57 20.16 3.95 -19.85
N ALA A 58 19.42 4.71 -19.03
CA ALA A 58 19.91 5.20 -17.75
C ALA A 58 20.27 4.03 -16.80
N LEU A 59 19.39 3.04 -16.64
CA LEU A 59 19.71 1.86 -15.82
C LEU A 59 20.86 1.04 -16.41
N VAL A 60 20.93 0.88 -17.73
CA VAL A 60 22.06 0.19 -18.39
C VAL A 60 23.39 0.83 -17.97
N THR A 61 23.44 2.15 -17.99
CA THR A 61 24.64 2.90 -17.58
C THR A 61 24.94 2.70 -16.10
N LYS A 62 23.96 2.90 -15.21
CA LYS A 62 24.13 2.69 -13.76
C LYS A 62 24.59 1.27 -13.42
N ALA A 63 23.99 0.26 -14.04
CA ALA A 63 24.30 -1.15 -13.79
C ALA A 63 25.73 -1.49 -14.21
N ARG A 64 26.22 -0.92 -15.32
CA ARG A 64 27.61 -1.08 -15.77
C ARG A 64 28.60 -0.43 -14.81
N ASP A 65 28.30 0.77 -14.32
CA ASP A 65 29.18 1.50 -13.39
C ASP A 65 29.48 0.69 -12.11
N VAL A 66 28.53 -0.16 -11.70
CA VAL A 66 28.65 -1.00 -10.49
C VAL A 66 28.94 -2.47 -10.79
N ASN A 67 29.24 -2.82 -12.05
CA ASN A 67 29.48 -4.19 -12.51
C ASN A 67 28.36 -5.17 -12.12
N ALA A 68 27.09 -4.74 -12.19
CA ALA A 68 25.96 -5.62 -11.90
C ALA A 68 25.89 -6.76 -12.94
N ASN A 69 25.61 -7.98 -12.46
CA ASN A 69 25.47 -9.17 -13.30
C ASN A 69 24.12 -9.20 -14.02
N LYS A 70 23.09 -8.59 -13.43
CA LYS A 70 21.76 -8.47 -14.03
C LYS A 70 21.12 -7.15 -13.61
N ALA A 71 20.34 -6.58 -14.51
CA ALA A 71 19.54 -5.40 -14.26
C ALA A 71 18.10 -5.63 -14.70
N ILE A 72 17.15 -5.13 -13.91
CA ILE A 72 15.72 -5.34 -14.10
C ILE A 72 15.00 -4.00 -13.90
N ILE A 73 14.03 -3.68 -14.76
CA ILE A 73 13.05 -2.63 -14.49
C ILE A 73 11.70 -3.27 -14.26
N VAL A 74 11.05 -2.88 -13.16
CA VAL A 74 9.71 -3.31 -12.81
C VAL A 74 8.76 -2.13 -12.98
N SER A 75 7.64 -2.32 -13.69
CA SER A 75 6.66 -1.26 -13.96
C SER A 75 5.21 -1.72 -13.82
N THR A 76 4.35 -0.88 -13.26
CA THR A 76 2.88 -1.08 -13.25
C THR A 76 2.22 -0.57 -14.54
N SER A 77 2.87 0.35 -15.27
CA SER A 77 2.31 1.01 -16.46
C SER A 77 2.83 0.48 -17.80
N GLY A 78 3.68 -0.54 -17.77
CA GLY A 78 4.28 -1.12 -18.98
C GLY A 78 5.45 -0.31 -19.55
N PHE A 79 5.79 -0.63 -20.80
CA PHE A 79 7.00 -0.16 -21.48
C PHE A 79 6.69 0.27 -22.92
N GLN A 80 7.33 1.35 -23.36
CA GLN A 80 7.27 1.76 -24.77
C GLN A 80 8.00 0.76 -25.66
N ARG A 81 7.62 0.67 -26.95
CA ARG A 81 8.28 -0.23 -27.91
C ARG A 81 9.80 -0.02 -27.97
N GLY A 82 10.24 1.23 -28.00
CA GLY A 82 11.68 1.56 -28.00
C GLY A 82 12.42 1.09 -26.74
N ALA A 83 11.75 1.12 -25.58
CA ALA A 83 12.30 0.62 -24.33
C ALA A 83 12.56 -0.89 -24.39
N VAL A 84 11.60 -1.65 -24.93
CA VAL A 84 11.73 -3.11 -25.12
C VAL A 84 12.85 -3.45 -26.10
N GLU A 85 13.01 -2.68 -27.18
CA GLU A 85 14.11 -2.84 -28.14
C GLU A 85 15.48 -2.59 -27.51
N VAL A 86 15.63 -1.53 -26.71
CA VAL A 86 16.86 -1.25 -25.95
C VAL A 86 17.17 -2.38 -24.97
N ALA A 87 16.18 -2.81 -24.19
CA ALA A 87 16.35 -3.84 -23.18
C ALA A 87 16.83 -5.18 -23.78
N ARG A 88 16.23 -5.61 -24.91
CA ARG A 88 16.67 -6.79 -25.67
C ARG A 88 18.14 -6.70 -26.07
N ARG A 89 18.56 -5.54 -26.58
CA ARG A 89 19.94 -5.32 -27.03
C ARG A 89 20.95 -5.33 -25.88
N GLN A 90 20.55 -4.83 -24.71
CA GLN A 90 21.46 -4.64 -23.56
C GLN A 90 21.35 -5.76 -22.50
N GLY A 91 20.47 -6.75 -22.69
CA GLY A 91 20.30 -7.88 -21.76
C GLY A 91 19.54 -7.54 -20.46
N ILE A 92 18.76 -6.46 -20.49
CA ILE A 92 17.96 -5.98 -19.35
C ILE A 92 16.60 -6.66 -19.37
N ASP A 93 16.10 -7.08 -18.21
CA ASP A 93 14.73 -7.57 -18.11
C ASP A 93 13.77 -6.41 -17.82
N LEU A 94 12.64 -6.42 -18.50
CA LEU A 94 11.55 -5.49 -18.27
C LEU A 94 10.35 -6.29 -17.78
N VAL A 95 9.92 -6.03 -16.55
CA VAL A 95 8.87 -6.81 -15.88
C VAL A 95 7.68 -5.91 -15.62
N THR A 96 6.51 -6.30 -16.12
CA THR A 96 5.24 -5.67 -15.74
C THR A 96 4.64 -6.39 -14.55
N VAL A 97 4.06 -5.64 -13.61
CA VAL A 97 3.32 -6.19 -12.47
C VAL A 97 1.84 -5.83 -12.62
N ALA A 98 0.97 -6.82 -12.52
CA ALA A 98 -0.47 -6.65 -12.41
C ALA A 98 -0.98 -7.28 -11.12
N GLU A 99 -1.91 -6.61 -10.46
CA GLU A 99 -2.65 -7.14 -9.32
C GLU A 99 -3.96 -7.76 -9.83
N GLU A 100 -4.24 -9.00 -9.45
CA GLU A 100 -5.46 -9.71 -9.78
C GLU A 100 -6.06 -10.29 -8.49
N GLU A 101 -7.37 -10.21 -8.31
CA GLU A 101 -8.03 -10.93 -7.22
C GLU A 101 -8.18 -12.41 -7.60
N ALA A 102 -7.63 -13.32 -6.79
CA ALA A 102 -7.57 -14.76 -7.08
C ALA A 102 -8.95 -15.42 -7.30
N ALA A 103 -9.98 -14.85 -6.67
CA ALA A 103 -11.41 -15.08 -6.89
C ALA A 103 -12.15 -14.12 -5.95
N SER A 104 -13.36 -13.69 -6.31
CA SER A 104 -14.23 -13.02 -5.35
C SER A 104 -14.48 -13.99 -4.20
N PRO A 105 -14.17 -13.64 -2.95
CA PRO A 105 -14.33 -14.56 -1.85
C PRO A 105 -15.77 -15.12 -1.78
N ALA A 106 -15.92 -16.36 -1.31
CA ALA A 106 -17.21 -17.09 -1.32
C ALA A 106 -18.36 -16.42 -0.55
N TYR A 107 -18.10 -15.31 0.16
CA TYR A 107 -19.06 -14.50 0.90
C TYR A 107 -19.41 -13.18 0.20
N ILE A 108 -18.86 -12.90 -0.98
CA ILE A 108 -19.23 -11.74 -1.79
C ILE A 108 -20.21 -12.20 -2.87
N THR A 109 -21.41 -11.61 -2.90
CA THR A 109 -22.43 -11.89 -3.92
C THR A 109 -22.15 -11.14 -5.21
N ASP A 110 -22.79 -11.56 -6.30
CA ASP A 110 -22.82 -10.80 -7.55
C ASP A 110 -23.76 -9.58 -7.48
N GLN A 111 -24.55 -9.44 -6.41
CA GLN A 111 -25.41 -8.28 -6.21
C GLN A 111 -24.57 -7.07 -5.83
N THR A 112 -24.82 -5.94 -6.49
CA THR A 112 -24.19 -4.66 -6.16
C THR A 112 -25.20 -3.67 -5.61
N THR A 113 -24.71 -2.74 -4.80
CA THR A 113 -25.45 -1.59 -4.31
C THR A 113 -24.59 -0.34 -4.47
N PRO A 114 -25.16 0.79 -4.93
CA PRO A 114 -24.40 2.03 -5.01
C PRO A 114 -24.05 2.51 -3.60
N VAL A 115 -22.76 2.77 -3.36
CA VAL A 115 -22.26 3.34 -2.12
C VAL A 115 -21.55 4.66 -2.41
N LEU A 116 -21.72 5.61 -1.50
CA LEU A 116 -20.96 6.85 -1.51
C LEU A 116 -19.61 6.58 -0.83
N TYR A 117 -18.54 6.64 -1.60
CA TYR A 117 -17.17 6.64 -1.12
C TYR A 117 -16.73 8.07 -0.81
N ILE A 118 -16.03 8.22 0.31
CA ILE A 118 -15.42 9.47 0.74
C ILE A 118 -13.91 9.23 0.79
N GLY A 119 -13.15 10.05 0.08
CA GLY A 119 -11.69 9.98 0.01
C GLY A 119 -11.03 11.35 0.11
N ASN A 120 -9.70 11.39 0.10
CA ASN A 120 -8.91 12.63 0.11
C ASN A 120 -9.33 13.59 1.24
N VAL A 121 -9.61 13.03 2.43
CA VAL A 121 -10.07 13.82 3.57
C VAL A 121 -8.91 14.68 4.10
N ARG A 122 -9.15 15.98 4.17
CA ARG A 122 -8.14 16.98 4.50
C ARG A 122 -8.65 17.99 5.50
N LEU A 123 -7.79 18.34 6.45
CA LEU A 123 -7.97 19.42 7.42
C LEU A 123 -6.94 20.52 7.14
N ASP A 124 -7.41 21.71 6.79
CA ASP A 124 -6.51 22.87 6.67
C ASP A 124 -6.19 23.42 8.04
N VAL A 125 -4.90 23.37 8.38
CA VAL A 125 -4.39 23.83 9.68
C VAL A 125 -4.11 25.33 9.64
N LEU A 126 -4.49 26.04 10.70
CA LEU A 126 -4.22 27.46 10.84
C LEU A 126 -2.71 27.72 10.92
N GLY A 127 -2.16 28.32 9.87
CA GLY A 127 -0.75 28.73 9.82
C GLY A 127 0.24 27.56 9.65
N GLY A 128 -0.22 26.40 9.18
CA GLY A 128 0.60 25.23 8.94
C GLY A 128 0.20 24.48 7.68
N ASP A 129 0.91 23.39 7.43
CA ASP A 129 0.57 22.48 6.34
C ASP A 129 -0.75 21.74 6.64
N PRO A 130 -1.52 21.42 5.59
CA PRO A 130 -2.74 20.64 5.74
C PRO A 130 -2.44 19.25 6.29
N LEU A 131 -3.31 18.79 7.17
CA LEU A 131 -3.30 17.40 7.63
C LEU A 131 -4.18 16.58 6.68
N VAL A 132 -3.60 15.57 6.06
CA VAL A 132 -4.27 14.67 5.12
C VAL A 132 -4.45 13.32 5.80
N PHE A 133 -5.66 12.77 5.75
CA PHE A 133 -5.94 11.45 6.29
C PHE A 133 -5.39 10.36 5.36
N SER A 134 -5.25 9.15 5.89
CA SER A 134 -4.72 7.99 5.17
C SER A 134 -5.58 7.64 3.95
N ASP A 135 -4.94 7.22 2.87
CA ASP A 135 -5.63 6.66 1.70
C ASP A 135 -6.06 5.19 1.92
N ASP A 136 -5.68 4.56 3.03
CA ASP A 136 -6.17 3.23 3.43
C ASP A 136 -7.59 3.37 4.01
N PRO A 137 -8.66 2.81 3.39
CA PRO A 137 -10.03 3.14 3.77
C PRO A 137 -10.39 2.82 5.24
N PRO A 138 -10.00 1.66 5.81
CA PRO A 138 -10.24 1.39 7.22
C PRO A 138 -9.51 2.36 8.16
N HIS A 139 -8.27 2.73 7.84
CA HIS A 139 -7.50 3.71 8.61
C HIS A 139 -8.12 5.13 8.48
N GLN A 140 -8.48 5.56 7.27
CA GLN A 140 -9.19 6.83 7.05
C GLN A 140 -10.48 6.89 7.88
N HIS A 141 -11.25 5.81 7.85
CA HIS A 141 -12.51 5.71 8.60
C HIS A 141 -12.26 5.84 10.11
N TYR A 142 -11.23 5.17 10.64
CA TYR A 142 -10.79 5.36 12.03
C TYR A 142 -10.42 6.82 12.32
N GLN A 143 -9.59 7.46 11.47
CA GLN A 143 -9.19 8.85 11.65
C GLN A 143 -10.40 9.80 11.64
N MET A 144 -11.36 9.60 10.74
CA MET A 144 -12.59 10.39 10.68
C MET A 144 -13.45 10.24 11.94
N ARG A 145 -13.57 9.01 12.44
CA ARG A 145 -14.38 8.68 13.61
C ARG A 145 -13.74 9.13 14.93
N HIS A 146 -12.41 9.15 14.99
CA HIS A 146 -11.65 9.44 16.21
C HIS A 146 -11.01 10.84 16.24
N THR A 147 -11.20 11.64 15.19
CA THR A 147 -10.85 13.07 15.19
C THR A 147 -12.06 13.91 15.55
N LEU A 148 -12.00 14.56 16.71
CA LEU A 148 -13.05 15.43 17.24
C LEU A 148 -12.76 16.89 16.91
N LEU A 149 -13.70 17.54 16.22
CA LEU A 149 -13.69 18.98 15.94
C LEU A 149 -14.46 19.70 17.06
N ARG A 150 -13.74 20.47 17.88
CA ARG A 150 -14.30 21.19 19.03
C ARG A 150 -14.55 22.66 18.66
N GLY A 151 -15.81 23.00 18.46
CA GLY A 151 -16.29 24.38 18.39
C GLY A 151 -16.53 24.97 19.79
N ARG A 152 -17.13 26.16 19.84
CA ARG A 152 -17.42 26.85 21.11
C ARG A 152 -18.51 26.12 21.92
N ASP A 153 -19.57 25.68 21.26
CA ASP A 153 -20.78 25.13 21.92
C ASP A 153 -21.05 23.66 21.57
N GLU A 154 -20.46 23.17 20.47
CA GLU A 154 -20.68 21.82 19.97
C GLU A 154 -19.34 21.17 19.59
N SER A 155 -19.32 19.84 19.67
CA SER A 155 -18.21 19.04 19.17
C SER A 155 -18.75 17.90 18.33
N MET A 156 -18.11 17.62 17.20
CA MET A 156 -18.49 16.53 16.32
C MET A 156 -17.26 15.87 15.71
N THR A 157 -17.37 14.62 15.34
CA THR A 157 -16.28 13.93 14.62
C THR A 157 -16.23 14.41 13.18
N VAL A 158 -15.07 14.24 12.52
CA VAL A 158 -14.96 14.49 11.08
C VAL A 158 -15.93 13.60 10.30
N GLU A 159 -16.12 12.35 10.73
CA GLU A 159 -17.13 11.44 10.19
C GLU A 159 -18.54 12.04 10.26
N ARG A 160 -18.92 12.57 11.43
CA ARG A 160 -20.25 13.15 11.62
C ARG A 160 -20.46 14.39 10.75
N LEU A 161 -19.43 15.23 10.59
CA LEU A 161 -19.47 16.36 9.68
C LEU A 161 -19.68 15.89 8.23
N ALA A 162 -18.92 14.88 7.79
CA ALA A 162 -19.04 14.31 6.46
C ALA A 162 -20.43 13.71 6.21
N ASP A 163 -21.01 13.01 7.18
CA ASP A 163 -22.40 12.52 7.12
C ASP A 163 -23.42 13.65 6.92
N ILE A 164 -23.23 14.78 7.60
CA ILE A 164 -24.11 15.95 7.47
C ILE A 164 -24.01 16.55 6.06
N LEU A 165 -22.78 16.76 5.57
CA LEU A 165 -22.52 17.38 4.27
C LEU A 165 -22.92 16.52 3.07
N THR A 166 -22.99 15.20 3.27
CA THR A 166 -23.34 14.21 2.23
C THR A 166 -24.76 13.66 2.33
N ARG A 167 -25.56 14.11 3.30
CA ARG A 167 -26.88 13.53 3.59
C ARG A 167 -27.81 13.49 2.37
N GLU A 168 -27.79 14.54 1.54
CA GLU A 168 -28.61 14.65 0.33
C GLU A 168 -28.00 13.89 -0.87
N ASP A 169 -26.72 13.52 -0.79
CA ASP A 169 -26.00 12.83 -1.85
C ASP A 169 -26.03 11.29 -1.69
N ARG A 170 -26.65 10.79 -0.61
CA ARG A 170 -26.82 9.34 -0.34
C ARG A 170 -28.07 8.77 -1.03
N VAL A 171 -28.35 9.23 -2.25
CA VAL A 171 -29.53 8.80 -3.04
C VAL A 171 -29.09 7.86 -4.16
N PRO A 172 -29.70 6.67 -4.32
CA PRO A 172 -29.30 5.65 -5.31
C PRO A 172 -29.28 6.11 -6.78
N SER A 173 -29.86 7.28 -7.09
CA SER A 173 -29.97 7.82 -8.45
C SER A 173 -28.80 8.70 -8.89
N LEU A 174 -27.81 8.97 -8.03
CA LEU A 174 -26.64 9.77 -8.41
C LEU A 174 -25.78 9.02 -9.44
N LYS A 175 -25.89 9.47 -10.70
CA LYS A 175 -25.08 8.96 -11.80
C LYS A 175 -23.67 9.56 -11.76
N ARG A 176 -22.68 8.75 -11.40
CA ARG A 176 -21.25 8.82 -11.84
C ARG A 176 -20.63 10.21 -11.99
N THR A 177 -20.82 11.12 -11.04
CA THR A 177 -20.06 12.38 -10.99
C THR A 177 -19.27 12.39 -9.70
N ALA A 178 -17.95 12.34 -9.79
CA ALA A 178 -17.08 12.70 -8.68
C ALA A 178 -17.35 14.18 -8.32
N PHE A 179 -17.42 14.48 -7.03
CA PHE A 179 -17.60 15.85 -6.53
C PHE A 179 -16.84 16.02 -5.23
N SER A 180 -16.60 17.26 -4.83
CA SER A 180 -15.94 17.56 -3.56
C SER A 180 -16.90 18.29 -2.63
N LYS A 181 -16.75 18.07 -1.33
CA LYS A 181 -17.43 18.82 -0.28
C LYS A 181 -16.39 19.52 0.56
N GLU A 182 -16.72 20.72 1.03
CA GLU A 182 -15.92 21.44 1.99
C GLU A 182 -16.79 22.14 3.02
N TRP A 183 -16.21 22.37 4.18
CA TRP A 183 -16.78 23.18 5.24
C TRP A 183 -15.71 24.10 5.79
N VAL A 184 -15.94 25.41 5.63
CA VAL A 184 -15.09 26.46 6.20
C VAL A 184 -15.68 26.89 7.54
N PHE A 185 -14.88 26.82 8.60
CA PHE A 185 -15.34 27.24 9.92
C PHE A 185 -15.31 28.77 10.05
N PRO A 186 -16.36 29.39 10.61
CA PRO A 186 -16.36 30.84 10.86
C PRO A 186 -15.25 31.30 11.81
N GLU A 187 -14.93 30.46 12.81
CA GLU A 187 -13.77 30.61 13.69
C GLU A 187 -12.98 29.29 13.68
N PRO A 188 -11.64 29.31 13.73
CA PRO A 188 -10.85 28.09 13.74
C PRO A 188 -11.22 27.18 14.92
N VAL A 189 -11.53 25.92 14.63
CA VAL A 189 -11.90 24.92 15.64
C VAL A 189 -10.69 24.11 16.07
N LEU A 190 -10.71 23.58 17.30
CA LEU A 190 -9.64 22.69 17.77
C LEU A 190 -9.96 21.26 17.34
N ALA A 191 -9.14 20.68 16.46
CA ALA A 191 -9.17 19.26 16.16
C ALA A 191 -8.30 18.52 17.18
N THR A 192 -8.86 17.48 17.78
CA THR A 192 -8.24 16.67 18.83
C THR A 192 -8.49 15.19 18.58
N GLY A 193 -7.62 14.30 19.01
CA GLY A 193 -7.84 12.86 18.94
C GLY A 193 -6.56 12.05 18.84
N GLU A 194 -6.62 10.79 19.25
CA GLU A 194 -5.48 9.85 19.18
C GLU A 194 -5.03 9.58 17.73
N ALA A 195 -5.91 9.86 16.76
CA ALA A 195 -5.65 9.69 15.35
C ALA A 195 -4.84 10.85 14.73
N LEU A 196 -4.58 11.93 15.48
CA LEU A 196 -3.77 13.07 15.04
C LEU A 196 -2.32 12.87 15.52
N GLU A 197 -1.46 12.36 14.65
CA GLU A 197 -0.04 12.08 14.97
C GLU A 197 0.74 13.31 15.47
N HIS A 198 0.31 14.51 15.08
CA HIS A 198 0.97 15.79 15.40
C HIS A 198 0.38 16.49 16.64
N GLY A 199 -0.54 15.84 17.36
CA GLY A 199 -1.27 16.42 18.49
C GLY A 199 -2.41 17.35 18.05
N ASP A 200 -2.97 18.06 19.03
CA ASP A 200 -4.12 18.95 18.81
C ASP A 200 -3.76 20.13 17.89
N VAL A 201 -4.57 20.36 16.86
CA VAL A 201 -4.34 21.42 15.86
C VAL A 201 -5.56 22.30 15.66
N ARG A 202 -5.35 23.57 15.32
CA ARG A 202 -6.45 24.46 14.94
C ARG A 202 -6.74 24.34 13.45
N VAL A 203 -7.99 24.04 13.11
CA VAL A 203 -8.44 23.78 11.74
C VAL A 203 -9.38 24.87 11.28
N THR A 204 -9.18 25.37 10.06
CA THR A 204 -10.00 26.41 9.43
C THR A 204 -10.99 25.84 8.41
N ARG A 205 -10.68 24.69 7.83
CA ARG A 205 -11.52 24.02 6.83
C ARG A 205 -11.36 22.51 6.87
N VAL A 206 -12.45 21.79 6.63
CA VAL A 206 -12.44 20.36 6.26
C VAL A 206 -12.87 20.24 4.81
N SER A 207 -12.18 19.42 4.02
CA SER A 207 -12.56 19.10 2.64
C SER A 207 -12.36 17.63 2.34
N PHE A 208 -13.16 17.07 1.44
CA PHE A 208 -13.04 15.69 0.98
C PHE A 208 -13.70 15.49 -0.39
N ASP A 209 -13.26 14.45 -1.08
CA ASP A 209 -13.81 14.02 -2.36
C ASP A 209 -14.83 12.91 -2.14
N CYS A 210 -15.82 12.88 -3.03
CA CYS A 210 -16.95 11.97 -3.01
C CYS A 210 -17.11 11.30 -4.36
N GLU A 211 -17.26 9.99 -4.36
CA GLU A 211 -17.49 9.17 -5.54
C GLU A 211 -18.57 8.12 -5.27
N VAL A 212 -19.36 7.77 -6.29
CA VAL A 212 -20.34 6.69 -6.17
C VAL A 212 -19.77 5.44 -6.83
N HIS A 213 -19.61 4.38 -6.05
CA HIS A 213 -19.13 3.08 -6.52
C HIS A 213 -20.22 2.02 -6.41
N ASP A 214 -20.21 1.06 -7.31
CA ASP A 214 -21.01 -0.15 -7.19
C ASP A 214 -20.28 -1.13 -6.26
N ALA A 215 -20.68 -1.19 -4.98
CA ALA A 215 -20.12 -2.13 -4.02
C ALA A 215 -20.87 -3.46 -4.05
N ARG A 216 -20.17 -4.58 -3.93
CA ARG A 216 -20.79 -5.91 -3.83
C ARG A 216 -21.34 -6.15 -2.43
N ILE A 217 -22.52 -6.77 -2.36
CA ILE A 217 -23.16 -7.15 -1.11
C ILE A 217 -22.55 -8.45 -0.59
N MET A 218 -22.35 -8.54 0.72
CA MET A 218 -21.87 -9.76 1.37
C MET A 218 -23.03 -10.66 1.81
N ASP A 219 -22.90 -11.98 1.58
CA ASP A 219 -23.94 -12.99 1.85
C ASP A 219 -23.93 -13.51 3.29
N ARG A 220 -22.90 -13.18 4.09
CA ARG A 220 -22.70 -13.75 5.43
C ARG A 220 -22.05 -12.77 6.39
N ASP A 221 -22.25 -13.03 7.68
CA ASP A 221 -21.48 -12.42 8.77
C ASP A 221 -20.00 -12.77 8.61
N CYS A 222 -19.25 -11.87 7.97
CA CYS A 222 -17.80 -11.95 7.96
C CYS A 222 -17.28 -11.16 9.15
N HIS A 223 -16.52 -11.83 10.02
CA HIS A 223 -15.87 -11.17 11.16
C HIS A 223 -14.60 -10.40 10.77
N LEU A 224 -14.17 -10.52 9.52
CA LEU A 224 -13.02 -9.82 8.94
C LEU A 224 -13.50 -8.76 7.96
N ASP A 225 -12.83 -7.62 7.97
CA ASP A 225 -13.12 -6.53 7.04
C ASP A 225 -12.88 -7.00 5.58
N PRO A 226 -13.81 -6.77 4.65
CA PRO A 226 -13.65 -7.15 3.25
C PRO A 226 -12.40 -6.58 2.60
N HIS A 227 -11.97 -5.37 3.01
CA HIS A 227 -10.75 -4.76 2.52
C HIS A 227 -9.51 -5.61 2.85
N VAL A 228 -9.44 -6.13 4.08
CA VAL A 228 -8.37 -7.04 4.50
C VAL A 228 -8.38 -8.30 3.65
N LEU A 229 -9.57 -8.85 3.41
CA LEU A 229 -9.72 -10.09 2.65
C LEU A 229 -9.41 -9.93 1.17
N ALA A 230 -9.78 -8.80 0.57
CA ALA A 230 -9.42 -8.45 -0.79
C ALA A 230 -7.90 -8.41 -0.93
N ARG A 231 -7.20 -7.72 -0.01
CA ARG A 231 -5.73 -7.67 0.00
C ARG A 231 -5.10 -9.05 0.21
N MET A 232 -5.67 -9.90 1.08
CA MET A 232 -5.22 -11.29 1.28
C MET A 232 -5.44 -12.17 0.04
N SER A 233 -6.40 -11.82 -0.82
CA SER A 233 -6.74 -12.57 -2.04
C SER A 233 -6.05 -12.02 -3.28
N LEU A 234 -5.20 -10.98 -3.15
CA LEU A 234 -4.43 -10.45 -4.26
C LEU A 234 -3.42 -11.49 -4.75
N VAL A 235 -3.32 -11.62 -6.06
CA VAL A 235 -2.33 -12.38 -6.79
C VAL A 235 -1.59 -11.40 -7.68
N TYR A 236 -0.28 -11.38 -7.54
CA TYR A 236 0.59 -10.57 -8.38
C TYR A 236 1.00 -11.38 -9.59
N ARG A 237 0.59 -10.96 -10.78
CA ARG A 237 1.07 -11.51 -12.04
C ARG A 237 2.22 -10.64 -12.55
N LEU A 238 3.40 -11.25 -12.70
CA LEU A 238 4.57 -10.62 -13.27
C LEU A 238 4.79 -11.18 -14.67
N ARG A 239 5.11 -10.29 -15.62
CA ARG A 239 5.46 -10.69 -16.98
C ARG A 239 6.76 -10.02 -17.41
N ASN A 240 7.75 -10.82 -17.79
CA ASN A 240 8.91 -10.30 -18.49
C ASN A 240 8.54 -10.03 -19.95
N VAL A 241 8.44 -8.77 -20.34
CA VAL A 241 8.02 -8.40 -21.71
C VAL A 241 9.13 -8.62 -22.75
N VAL A 242 10.37 -8.85 -22.31
CA VAL A 242 11.51 -9.15 -23.18
C VAL A 242 11.50 -10.62 -23.58
N THR A 243 11.37 -11.52 -22.60
CA THR A 243 11.39 -12.98 -22.81
C THR A 243 10.01 -13.59 -23.07
N GLY A 244 8.95 -12.93 -22.61
CA GLY A 244 7.58 -13.44 -22.65
C GLY A 244 7.24 -14.37 -21.49
N GLU A 245 8.13 -14.54 -20.51
CA GLU A 245 7.91 -15.39 -19.33
C GLU A 245 6.94 -14.73 -18.34
N ASP A 246 6.02 -15.54 -17.80
CA ASP A 246 5.02 -15.13 -16.82
C ASP A 246 5.25 -15.86 -15.49
N TRP A 247 5.11 -15.12 -14.39
CA TRP A 247 5.13 -15.65 -13.02
C TRP A 247 3.93 -15.14 -12.25
N THR A 248 3.43 -15.96 -11.30
CA THR A 248 2.39 -15.54 -10.37
C THR A 248 2.88 -15.70 -8.94
N PHE A 249 2.51 -14.75 -8.08
CA PHE A 249 2.76 -14.82 -6.64
C PHE A 249 1.44 -14.59 -5.91
N ASP A 250 1.15 -15.46 -4.96
CA ASP A 250 0.09 -15.22 -3.99
C ASP A 250 0.49 -14.06 -3.06
N GLY A 251 -0.41 -13.09 -2.89
CA GLY A 251 -0.34 -12.07 -1.84
C GLY A 251 -0.79 -12.60 -0.47
N ALA A 252 -1.41 -13.78 -0.46
CA ALA A 252 -1.83 -14.49 0.74
C ALA A 252 -0.61 -14.92 1.56
N LEU A 253 -0.50 -14.37 2.78
CA LEU A 253 0.24 -14.92 3.93
C LEU A 253 1.61 -15.54 3.60
N ARG A 254 2.61 -14.69 3.39
CA ARG A 254 4.00 -15.08 3.57
C ARG A 254 4.61 -14.11 4.57
N PHE A 255 4.82 -14.58 5.80
CA PHE A 255 5.67 -13.87 6.76
C PHE A 255 7.08 -13.89 6.19
N ASP A 256 7.43 -12.78 5.57
CA ASP A 256 8.69 -12.54 4.90
C ASP A 256 9.75 -12.09 5.90
N THR A 257 10.17 -12.96 6.81
CA THR A 257 11.42 -12.77 7.56
C THR A 257 11.67 -13.90 8.53
N VAL A 258 12.95 -14.26 8.66
CA VAL A 258 13.45 -14.82 9.93
C VAL A 258 13.10 -13.80 11.01
N LEU A 259 12.10 -14.09 11.83
CA LEU A 259 11.64 -13.19 12.89
C LEU A 259 12.79 -12.94 13.86
N ARG A 260 13.05 -11.66 14.13
CA ARG A 260 14.12 -11.20 15.02
C ARG A 260 13.49 -10.48 16.20
N PRO A 261 13.78 -10.89 17.44
CA PRO A 261 13.37 -10.14 18.62
C PRO A 261 13.77 -8.67 18.51
N GLY A 262 12.86 -7.76 18.85
CA GLY A 262 13.08 -6.31 18.83
C GLY A 262 12.80 -5.62 17.48
N HIS A 263 12.36 -6.35 16.45
CA HIS A 263 12.08 -5.79 15.13
C HIS A 263 10.58 -5.57 14.85
N PHE A 264 10.29 -4.55 14.05
CA PHE A 264 8.97 -4.30 13.48
C PHE A 264 8.87 -4.84 12.06
N TYR A 265 7.68 -5.32 11.70
CA TYR A 265 7.36 -5.94 10.42
C TYR A 265 6.03 -5.41 9.92
N VAL A 266 5.89 -5.24 8.60
CA VAL A 266 4.61 -4.91 7.97
C VAL A 266 4.26 -6.05 7.04
N GLN A 267 3.06 -6.62 7.17
CA GLN A 267 2.61 -7.68 6.29
C GLN A 267 2.05 -7.08 5.00
N PRO A 268 2.69 -7.31 3.84
CA PRO A 268 2.32 -6.60 2.60
C PRO A 268 0.91 -6.94 2.10
N GLY A 269 0.43 -8.15 2.39
CA GLY A 269 -0.87 -8.64 1.95
C GLY A 269 -2.08 -8.14 2.74
N ASN A 270 -1.90 -7.44 3.86
CA ASN A 270 -3.03 -6.82 4.59
C ASN A 270 -2.68 -5.46 5.21
N GLY A 271 -1.42 -5.03 5.13
CA GLY A 271 -0.93 -3.77 5.67
C GLY A 271 -0.76 -3.79 7.20
N PHE A 272 -0.87 -4.93 7.86
CA PHE A 272 -0.82 -4.99 9.32
C PHE A 272 0.61 -4.82 9.83
N SER A 273 0.76 -4.03 10.88
CA SER A 273 2.04 -3.76 11.54
C SER A 273 2.22 -4.69 12.74
N TYR A 274 3.37 -5.34 12.80
CA TYR A 274 3.71 -6.32 13.83
C TYR A 274 5.05 -5.97 14.50
N TYR A 275 5.20 -6.37 15.76
CA TYR A 275 6.45 -6.28 16.52
C TYR A 275 6.81 -7.66 17.03
N CYS A 276 7.97 -8.18 16.64
CA CYS A 276 8.49 -9.44 17.16
C CYS A 276 9.16 -9.18 18.52
N HIS A 277 8.58 -9.74 19.57
CA HIS A 277 9.10 -9.58 20.93
C HIS A 277 10.18 -10.59 21.25
N ALA A 278 9.96 -11.86 20.93
CA ALA A 278 10.84 -12.97 21.26
C ALA A 278 10.70 -14.13 20.26
N VAL A 279 11.77 -14.91 20.11
CA VAL A 279 11.78 -16.16 19.35
C VAL A 279 12.50 -17.21 20.19
N ASP A 280 11.74 -18.17 20.71
CA ASP A 280 12.20 -19.20 21.64
C ASP A 280 11.67 -20.57 21.19
N GLN A 281 12.55 -21.58 21.13
CA GLN A 281 12.17 -22.97 20.83
C GLN A 281 11.32 -23.14 19.55
N GLY A 282 11.63 -22.40 18.48
CA GLY A 282 10.89 -22.45 17.21
C GLY A 282 9.53 -21.74 17.26
N GLN A 283 9.24 -20.95 18.30
CA GLN A 283 8.03 -20.15 18.45
C GLN A 283 8.38 -18.66 18.56
N ALA A 284 7.71 -17.83 17.76
CA ALA A 284 7.79 -16.39 17.88
C ALA A 284 6.59 -15.85 18.67
N THR A 285 6.87 -14.93 19.61
CA THR A 285 5.84 -14.07 20.21
C THR A 285 5.84 -12.74 19.47
N ILE A 286 4.71 -12.40 18.87
CA ILE A 286 4.56 -11.23 18.01
C ILE A 286 3.36 -10.42 18.52
N PHE A 287 3.50 -9.11 18.56
CA PHE A 287 2.38 -8.20 18.80
C PHE A 287 1.89 -7.66 17.46
N LEU A 288 0.60 -7.78 17.17
CA LEU A 288 -0.07 -6.93 16.18
C LEU A 288 -0.16 -5.53 16.80
N VAL A 289 0.66 -4.63 16.30
CA VAL A 289 0.82 -3.25 16.78
C VAL A 289 -0.33 -2.39 16.28
N GLU A 290 -0.77 -2.60 15.05
CA GLU A 290 -1.81 -1.80 14.41
C GLU A 290 -2.48 -2.58 13.27
N SER A 291 -3.80 -2.66 13.34
CA SER A 291 -4.69 -3.11 12.27
C SER A 291 -5.98 -2.31 12.35
N TYR A 292 -6.45 -1.79 11.22
CA TYR A 292 -7.72 -1.09 11.15
C TYR A 292 -8.76 -2.01 10.51
N GLN A 293 -9.69 -2.52 11.31
CA GLN A 293 -10.79 -3.36 10.82
C GLN A 293 -12.12 -2.73 11.20
N HIS A 294 -13.00 -2.54 10.22
CA HIS A 294 -14.29 -1.88 10.39
C HIS A 294 -14.16 -0.50 11.08
N GLY A 295 -13.07 0.22 10.77
CA GLY A 295 -12.75 1.52 11.37
C GLY A 295 -12.31 1.49 12.83
N ASN A 296 -11.93 0.34 13.37
CA ASN A 296 -11.42 0.21 14.74
C ASN A 296 -9.94 -0.19 14.73
N LEU A 297 -9.16 0.45 15.60
CA LEU A 297 -7.79 0.04 15.89
C LEU A 297 -7.79 -1.27 16.69
N LEU A 298 -7.28 -2.34 16.08
CA LEU A 298 -7.09 -3.64 16.69
C LEU A 298 -5.61 -3.85 17.02
N ARG A 299 -5.37 -4.35 18.24
CA ARG A 299 -4.05 -4.74 18.75
C ARG A 299 -4.16 -6.10 19.40
N ALA A 300 -3.20 -6.96 19.15
CA ALA A 300 -3.25 -8.34 19.64
C ALA A 300 -1.85 -8.86 19.96
N GLN A 301 -1.77 -9.87 20.82
CA GLN A 301 -0.58 -10.68 21.01
C GLN A 301 -0.81 -12.05 20.38
N LEU A 302 0.14 -12.51 19.59
CA LEU A 302 0.08 -13.72 18.80
C LEU A 302 1.31 -14.58 19.10
N ARG A 303 1.14 -15.91 18.96
CA ARG A 303 2.24 -16.87 18.95
C ARG A 303 2.20 -17.63 17.63
N GLN A 304 3.35 -17.73 16.97
CA GLN A 304 3.48 -18.35 15.66
C GLN A 304 4.69 -19.29 15.62
N SER A 305 4.53 -20.47 15.03
CA SER A 305 5.64 -21.37 14.71
C SER A 305 6.55 -20.74 13.65
N VAL A 306 7.86 -20.81 13.86
CA VAL A 306 8.87 -20.24 12.96
C VAL A 306 9.38 -21.28 11.94
N ASP A 307 8.98 -22.53 12.09
CA ASP A 307 9.33 -23.63 11.18
C ASP A 307 8.20 -23.85 10.14
N GLU A 308 8.29 -23.17 8.98
CA GLU A 308 7.63 -23.52 7.70
C GLU A 308 8.33 -22.84 6.51
#